data_AF-A0A6J6AZ22-F1
#
_entry.id   AF-A0A6J6AZ22-F1
#
_cell.length_a   1.000
_cell.length_b   1.000
_cell.length_c   1.000
_cell.angle_alpha   90.00
_cell.angle_beta   90.00
_cell.angle_gamma   90.00
#
_symmetry.space_group_name_H-M   'P 1'
#
loop_
_entity.id
_entity.type
_entity.pdbx_description
1 polymer ?
#
loop_
_entity_poly.entity_id
_entity_poly.type
_entity_poly.pdbx_seq_one_letter_code
_entity_poly.pdbx_strand_id
1 'polypeptide(L)'
;MKSLFSLVFGALIAIGATLIHQTLPPLGLLIALSATFAAIWWVGRYFGKKRFKVVALIGWLAVIVKAGTFGVGQELLIQGDNAGSALLLAGFVLGIVAAAVKA
;
A
#
# COMPACT_ATOMS: atom_id res chain seq x y z
N MET A 1 -7.70 -12.97 15.13
CA MET A 1 -8.50 -11.97 14.38
C MET A 1 -7.73 -10.69 14.04
N LYS A 2 -7.08 -9.99 14.98
CA LYS A 2 -6.38 -8.70 14.73
C LYS A 2 -5.33 -8.75 13.59
N SER A 3 -4.52 -9.81 13.53
CA SER A 3 -3.54 -9.98 12.46
C SER A 3 -4.19 -10.16 11.09
N LEU A 4 -5.22 -11.02 10.99
CA LEU A 4 -5.97 -11.22 9.74
C LEU A 4 -6.62 -9.92 9.28
N PHE A 5 -7.27 -9.18 10.19
CA PHE A 5 -7.81 -7.86 9.88
C PHE A 5 -6.73 -6.92 9.35
N SER A 6 -5.57 -6.85 10.02
CA SER A 6 -4.48 -5.96 9.60
C SER A 6 -3.97 -6.32 8.20
N LEU A 7 -3.81 -7.62 7.92
CA LEU A 7 -3.37 -8.13 6.62
C LEU A 7 -4.37 -7.77 5.52
N VAL A 8 -5.65 -8.10 5.71
CA VAL A 8 -6.72 -7.80 4.74
C VAL A 8 -6.86 -6.30 4.55
N PHE A 9 -6.79 -5.51 5.62
CA PHE A 9 -6.87 -4.06 5.55
C PHE A 9 -5.72 -3.48 4.72
N GLY A 10 -4.48 -3.91 4.96
CA GLY A 10 -3.34 -3.50 4.14
C GLY A 10 -3.48 -3.86 2.67
N ALA A 11 -4.01 -5.06 2.37
CA ALA A 11 -4.29 -5.49 1.00
C ALA A 11 -5.36 -4.60 0.33
N LEU A 12 -6.46 -4.29 1.02
CA LEU A 12 -7.50 -3.39 0.51
C LEU A 12 -6.98 -1.99 0.21
N ILE A 13 -6.10 -1.47 1.06
CA ILE A 13 -5.44 -0.17 0.83
C ILE A 13 -4.54 -0.22 -0.41
N ALA A 14 -3.79 -1.30 -0.61
CA ALA A 14 -3.00 -1.49 -1.83
C ALA A 14 -3.86 -1.59 -3.10
N ILE A 15 -5.02 -2.27 -3.03
CA ILE A 15 -5.98 -2.31 -4.14
C ILE A 15 -6.45 -0.89 -4.46
N GLY A 16 -6.91 -0.14 -3.45
CA GLY A 16 -7.34 1.25 -3.63
C GLY A 16 -6.25 2.14 -4.21
N ALA A 17 -5.02 2.03 -3.69
CA ALA A 17 -3.85 2.75 -4.20
C ALA A 17 -3.56 2.40 -5.67
N THR A 18 -3.61 1.12 -6.04
CA THR A 18 -3.42 0.64 -7.41
C THR A 18 -4.49 1.20 -8.34
N LEU A 19 -5.76 1.26 -7.92
CA LEU A 19 -6.83 1.77 -8.78
C LEU A 19 -6.79 3.29 -8.94
N ILE A 20 -6.35 4.04 -7.93
CA ILE A 20 -6.43 5.51 -7.94
C ILE A 20 -5.15 6.20 -8.43
N HIS A 21 -3.97 5.56 -8.38
CA HIS A 21 -2.71 6.27 -8.65
C HIS A 21 -2.62 6.91 -10.04
N GLN A 22 -3.32 6.35 -11.02
CA GLN A 22 -3.33 6.79 -12.42
C GLN A 22 -4.60 7.53 -12.85
N THR A 23 -5.60 7.68 -11.98
CA THR A 23 -6.90 8.28 -12.39
C THR A 23 -6.79 9.77 -12.68
N LEU A 24 -5.98 10.48 -11.91
CA LEU A 24 -5.72 11.91 -12.10
C LEU A 24 -4.30 12.27 -11.64
N PRO A 25 -3.24 11.93 -12.38
CA PRO A 25 -1.87 12.28 -12.01
C PRO A 25 -1.67 13.80 -11.97
N PRO A 26 -0.98 14.36 -10.95
CA PRO A 26 -0.31 13.67 -9.84
C PRO A 26 -1.21 13.43 -8.61
N LEU A 27 -2.43 13.96 -8.59
CA LEU A 27 -3.33 13.92 -7.42
C LEU A 27 -3.68 12.48 -6.99
N GLY A 28 -3.98 11.60 -7.94
CA GLY A 28 -4.27 10.18 -7.67
C GLY A 28 -3.11 9.48 -6.96
N LEU A 29 -1.89 9.70 -7.44
CA LEU A 29 -0.67 9.19 -6.80
C LEU A 29 -0.49 9.75 -5.39
N LEU A 30 -0.64 11.07 -5.21
CA LEU A 30 -0.49 11.71 -3.89
C LEU A 30 -1.48 11.14 -2.87
N ILE A 31 -2.73 10.90 -3.29
CA ILE A 31 -3.76 10.26 -2.47
C ILE A 31 -3.36 8.82 -2.15
N ALA A 32 -2.91 8.03 -3.14
CA ALA A 32 -2.46 6.66 -2.94
C ALA A 32 -1.32 6.54 -1.92
N LEU A 33 -0.32 7.42 -2.02
CA LEU A 33 0.82 7.48 -1.09
C LEU A 33 0.39 7.89 0.31
N SER A 34 -0.43 8.94 0.41
CA SER A 34 -0.93 9.44 1.70
C SER A 34 -1.81 8.40 2.41
N ALA A 35 -2.69 7.73 1.66
CA ALA A 35 -3.54 6.65 2.17
C ALA A 35 -2.72 5.45 2.64
N THR A 36 -1.68 5.06 1.88
CA THR A 36 -0.77 3.97 2.27
C THR A 36 -0.11 4.26 3.62
N PHE A 37 0.47 5.45 3.78
CA PHE A 37 1.08 5.85 5.06
C PHE A 37 0.06 5.89 6.19
N ALA A 38 -1.04 6.64 6.00
CA ALA A 38 -2.04 6.88 7.03
C ALA A 38 -2.69 5.58 7.52
N ALA A 39 -3.04 4.68 6.61
CA ALA A 39 -3.72 3.43 6.94
C ALA A 39 -2.81 2.44 7.70
N ILE A 40 -1.56 2.27 7.25
CA ILE A 40 -0.59 1.40 7.94
C ILE A 40 -0.25 1.96 9.32
N TRP A 41 -0.07 3.27 9.42
CA TRP A 41 0.16 3.95 10.69
C TRP A 41 -1.03 3.80 11.65
N TRP A 42 -2.25 4.00 11.14
CA TRP A 42 -3.50 3.96 11.90
C TRP A 42 -3.79 2.57 12.49
N VAL A 43 -3.58 1.49 11.72
CA VAL A 43 -3.83 0.11 12.21
C VAL A 43 -3.04 -0.19 13.50
N GLY A 44 -1.80 0.30 13.60
CA GLY A 44 -0.99 0.09 14.79
C GLY A 44 -1.50 0.85 16.02
N ARG A 45 -2.07 2.05 15.81
CA ARG A 45 -2.73 2.83 16.88
C ARG A 45 -4.03 2.19 17.30
N TYR A 46 -4.85 1.77 16.33
CA TYR A 46 -6.12 1.11 16.57
C TYR A 46 -5.97 -0.14 17.46
N PHE A 47 -4.91 -0.93 17.25
CA PHE A 47 -4.65 -2.13 18.05
C PHE A 47 -3.59 -1.95 19.16
N GLY A 48 -3.01 -0.77 19.30
CA GLY A 48 -1.99 -0.44 20.31
C GLY A 48 -0.68 -1.24 20.20
N LYS A 49 -0.35 -1.82 19.04
CA LYS A 49 0.88 -2.63 18.85
C LYS A 49 1.48 -2.45 17.46
N LYS A 50 2.80 -2.22 17.41
CA LYS A 50 3.57 -2.07 16.16
C LYS A 50 3.49 -3.28 15.23
N ARG A 51 3.43 -4.51 15.78
CA ARG A 51 3.39 -5.75 14.97
C ARG A 51 2.26 -5.77 13.95
N PHE A 52 1.12 -5.12 14.24
CA PHE A 52 -0.02 -5.08 13.34
C PHE A 52 0.21 -4.16 12.13
N LYS A 53 1.06 -3.13 12.27
CA LYS A 53 1.50 -2.31 11.13
C LYS A 53 2.32 -3.12 10.15
N VAL A 54 3.23 -3.96 10.66
CA VAL A 54 4.04 -4.87 9.83
C VAL A 54 3.15 -5.88 9.10
N VAL A 55 2.15 -6.44 9.79
CA VAL A 55 1.20 -7.37 9.16
C VAL A 55 0.36 -6.68 8.07
N ALA A 56 -0.04 -5.42 8.27
CA ALA A 56 -0.70 -4.64 7.23
C ALA A 56 0.22 -4.34 6.03
N LEU A 57 1.48 -3.98 6.30
CA LEU A 57 2.47 -3.77 5.24
C LEU A 57 2.70 -5.04 4.41
N ILE A 58 2.70 -6.23 5.02
CA ILE A 58 2.78 -7.50 4.29
C ILE A 58 1.58 -7.68 3.35
N GLY A 59 0.36 -7.40 3.82
CA GLY A 59 -0.84 -7.44 2.98
C GLY A 59 -0.78 -6.45 1.82
N TRP A 60 -0.29 -5.24 2.08
CA TRP A 60 -0.08 -4.21 1.07
C TRP A 60 0.93 -4.67 0.01
N LEU A 61 2.09 -5.21 0.44
CA LEU A 61 3.14 -5.72 -0.43
C LEU A 61 2.67 -6.86 -1.33
N ALA A 62 1.90 -7.81 -0.80
CA ALA A 62 1.41 -8.93 -1.58
C ALA A 62 0.58 -8.46 -2.80
N VAL A 63 -0.26 -7.44 -2.61
CA VAL A 63 -1.07 -6.86 -3.69
C VAL A 63 -0.21 -6.03 -4.64
N ILE A 64 0.69 -5.19 -4.13
CA ILE A 64 1.52 -4.32 -4.98
C ILE A 64 2.48 -5.13 -5.86
N VAL A 65 3.09 -6.19 -5.31
CA VAL A 65 3.90 -7.12 -6.11
C VAL A 65 3.05 -7.77 -7.20
N LYS A 66 1.80 -8.17 -6.88
CA LYS A 66 0.92 -8.76 -7.89
C LYS A 66 0.50 -7.73 -8.95
N ALA A 67 0.25 -6.49 -8.56
CA ALA A 67 -0.16 -5.41 -9.47
C ALA A 67 0.99 -4.91 -10.37
N GLY A 68 2.24 -4.98 -9.88
CA GLY A 68 3.45 -4.67 -10.63
C GLY A 68 4.04 -5.85 -11.42
N THR A 69 3.36 -7.00 -11.48
CA THR A 69 3.77 -8.17 -12.27
C THR A 69 2.76 -8.46 -13.37
N PHE A 70 3.19 -9.12 -14.44
CA PHE A 70 2.31 -9.43 -15.56
C PHE A 70 1.11 -10.28 -15.14
N GLY A 71 -0.07 -9.81 -15.54
CA GLY A 71 -1.32 -10.56 -15.46
C GLY A 71 -1.46 -11.61 -16.57
N VAL A 72 -2.63 -12.25 -16.61
CA VAL A 72 -2.97 -13.24 -17.65
C VAL A 72 -2.92 -12.61 -19.05
N GLY A 73 -3.33 -11.34 -19.17
CA GLY A 73 -3.28 -10.58 -20.42
C GLY A 73 -1.92 -9.99 -20.78
N GLN A 74 -0.83 -10.32 -20.06
CA GLN A 74 0.48 -9.67 -20.22
C GLN A 74 0.46 -8.15 -20.00
N GLU A 75 -0.50 -7.67 -19.21
CA GLU A 75 -0.62 -6.28 -18.80
C GLU A 75 -0.16 -6.09 -17.35
N LEU A 76 0.32 -4.89 -17.05
CA LEU A 76 0.63 -4.43 -15.70
C LEU A 76 -0.51 -3.56 -15.17
N LEU A 77 -0.94 -3.78 -13.94
CA LEU A 77 -1.88 -2.85 -13.29
C LEU A 77 -1.17 -1.58 -12.81
N ILE A 78 0.08 -1.71 -12.38
CA ILE A 78 0.98 -0.60 -12.09
C ILE A 78 2.01 -0.53 -13.21
N GLN A 79 1.85 0.47 -14.08
CA GLN A 79 2.69 0.65 -15.26
C GLN A 79 4.11 1.09 -14.87
N GLY A 80 5.09 0.78 -15.73
CA GLY A 80 6.49 1.20 -15.57
C GLY A 80 6.75 2.69 -15.90
N ASP A 81 5.74 3.55 -15.75
CA ASP A 81 5.86 4.99 -15.97
C ASP A 81 6.24 5.72 -14.66
N ASN A 82 6.31 7.05 -14.72
CA ASN A 82 6.71 7.86 -13.57
C ASN A 82 5.76 7.67 -12.36
N ALA A 83 4.45 7.64 -12.58
CA ALA A 83 3.47 7.54 -11.51
C ALA A 83 3.42 6.14 -10.88
N GLY A 84 3.46 5.09 -11.71
CA GLY A 84 3.52 3.71 -11.24
C GLY A 84 4.83 3.40 -10.52
N SER A 85 5.98 3.79 -11.08
CA SER A 85 7.29 3.62 -10.43
C SER A 85 7.37 4.37 -9.10
N ALA A 86 6.79 5.57 -9.02
CA ALA A 86 6.69 6.32 -7.77
C ALA A 86 5.79 5.61 -6.74
N LEU A 87 4.65 5.03 -7.15
CA LEU A 87 3.82 4.24 -6.25
C LEU A 87 4.58 3.04 -5.69
N LEU A 88 5.31 2.30 -6.54
CA LEU A 88 6.09 1.13 -6.12
C LEU A 88 7.17 1.53 -5.10
N LEU A 89 8.02 2.50 -5.42
CA LEU A 89 9.15 2.87 -4.58
C LEU A 89 8.73 3.72 -3.38
N ALA A 90 8.08 4.85 -3.61
CA ALA A 90 7.71 5.77 -2.55
C ALA A 90 6.61 5.18 -1.65
N GLY A 91 5.67 4.41 -2.22
CA GLY A 91 4.65 3.70 -1.44
C GLY A 91 5.28 2.67 -0.50
N PHE A 92 6.28 1.92 -0.97
CA PHE A 92 7.02 0.97 -0.14
C PHE A 92 7.78 1.67 1.00
N VAL A 93 8.54 2.74 0.68
CA VAL A 93 9.27 3.53 1.68
C VAL A 93 8.31 4.10 2.72
N LEU A 94 7.20 4.71 2.30
CA LEU A 94 6.19 5.25 3.22
C LEU A 94 5.55 4.16 4.07
N GLY A 95 5.29 2.98 3.51
CA GLY A 95 4.80 1.83 4.25
C GLY A 95 5.77 1.36 5.35
N ILE A 96 7.07 1.30 5.05
CA ILE A 96 8.11 1.00 6.04
C ILE A 96 8.13 2.08 7.13
N VAL A 97 8.16 3.36 6.75
CA VAL A 97 8.19 4.47 7.71
C VAL A 97 6.96 4.41 8.62
N ALA A 98 5.76 4.25 8.06
CA ALA A 98 4.53 4.12 8.82
C ALA A 98 4.57 2.97 9.83
N ALA A 99 5.13 1.82 9.43
CA ALA A 99 5.30 0.65 10.29
C ALA A 99 6.34 0.85 11.40
N ALA A 100 7.40 1.63 11.15
CA ALA A 100 8.46 1.92 12.11
C ALA A 100 8.05 2.92 13.20
N VAL A 101 7.17 3.89 12.86
CA VAL A 101 6.67 4.93 13.79
C VAL A 101 6.08 4.30 15.06
N LYS A 102 6.37 4.90 16.23
CA LYS A 102 5.80 4.48 17.52
C LYS A 102 4.26 4.38 17.43
N ALA A 103 3.75 3.21 17.85
CA ALA A 103 2.32 2.92 17.87
C ALA A 103 1.68 3.81 18.93
#